data_AF-A0A356U0C3-F1
#
_entry.id   AF-A0A356U0C3-F1
#
_cell.length_a   1.000
_cell.length_b   1.000
_cell.length_c   1.000
_cell.angle_alpha   90.00
_cell.angle_beta   90.00
_cell.angle_gamma   90.00
#
_symmetry.space_group_name_H-M   'P 1'
#
loop_
_entity.id
_entity.type
_entity.pdbx_description
1 polymer ?
#
loop_
_entity_poly.entity_id
_entity_poly.type
_entity_poly.pdbx_seq_one_letter_code
_entity_poly.pdbx_strand_id
1 'polypeptide(L)'
;MNSFQPTDVHAQLGDRFYAKVDAAQFDNLALRHRNQRALTSIGLGQASDAFLKKHFLDFVPFEESFPQPLALAYHGHQFRHYNPDIGDGRGFLFAQAYDLQGRLLDMGTKGSGQTPFSRSGDGRLTLQGGVREVLAAGMLEHRGVYTSKALVLFETTDRLERHDEPSPTRAGVLTRLSHGHIRIGTFQRLAALGDDEAIEKLVHHCLQYYLTETDPYDDGGSAKALMMFRKVTARMAWLVAEWMAAGFVHGVLNTDNLTITAESFDYGPFRFLERYDPGFTAAYFDHSGLYAYARQPEAVGWALA
;
A
#
# COMPACT_ATOMS: atom_id res chain seq x y z
N MET A 1 24.56 -7.97 -16.74
CA MET A 1 23.71 -8.89 -15.95
C MET A 1 22.53 -8.09 -15.47
N ASN A 2 21.30 -8.58 -15.67
CA ASN A 2 20.10 -7.89 -15.18
C ASN A 2 20.10 -7.96 -13.65
N SER A 3 20.18 -6.83 -12.97
CA SER A 3 20.26 -6.77 -11.50
C SER A 3 18.91 -6.86 -10.81
N PHE A 4 17.82 -6.92 -11.57
CA PHE A 4 16.48 -7.13 -11.05
C PHE A 4 16.33 -8.58 -10.55
N GLN A 5 15.81 -8.74 -9.32
CA GLN A 5 15.69 -10.02 -8.63
C GLN A 5 14.22 -10.26 -8.24
N PRO A 6 13.38 -10.76 -9.15
CA PRO A 6 11.99 -11.09 -8.85
C PRO A 6 11.90 -12.21 -7.81
N THR A 7 10.76 -12.28 -7.11
CA THR A 7 10.45 -13.35 -6.16
C THR A 7 8.95 -13.46 -5.95
N ASP A 8 8.50 -14.50 -5.25
CA ASP A 8 7.09 -14.83 -5.02
C ASP A 8 6.75 -15.04 -3.53
N VAL A 9 7.59 -14.52 -2.61
CA VAL A 9 7.50 -14.74 -1.16
C VAL A 9 6.07 -14.62 -0.61
N HIS A 10 5.28 -13.63 -1.05
CA HIS A 10 3.89 -13.45 -0.59
C HIS A 10 2.98 -14.63 -0.97
N ALA A 11 3.18 -15.23 -2.14
CA ALA A 11 2.38 -16.37 -2.59
C ALA A 11 2.58 -17.60 -1.68
N GLN A 12 3.71 -17.68 -0.98
CA GLN A 12 4.02 -18.77 -0.04
C GLN A 12 3.12 -18.74 1.22
N LEU A 13 2.44 -17.61 1.50
CA LEU A 13 1.40 -17.53 2.52
C LEU A 13 0.19 -18.41 2.19
N GLY A 14 -0.10 -18.61 0.90
CA GLY A 14 -1.17 -19.47 0.40
C GLY A 14 -2.53 -18.77 0.26
N ASP A 15 -3.49 -19.50 -0.30
CA ASP A 15 -4.75 -18.94 -0.81
C ASP A 15 -5.70 -18.37 0.26
N ARG A 16 -5.37 -18.53 1.56
CA ARG A 16 -6.12 -17.87 2.66
C ARG A 16 -5.94 -16.34 2.65
N PHE A 17 -4.87 -15.83 2.03
CA PHE A 17 -4.42 -14.43 2.14
C PHE A 17 -4.76 -13.58 0.90
N TYR A 18 -5.11 -14.20 -0.21
CA TYR A 18 -5.38 -13.50 -1.46
C TYR A 18 -6.31 -14.33 -2.37
N ALA A 19 -6.88 -13.66 -3.37
CA ALA A 19 -7.48 -14.30 -4.52
C ALA A 19 -6.60 -14.04 -5.75
N LYS A 20 -6.42 -15.05 -6.61
CA LYS A 20 -5.79 -14.86 -7.92
C LYS A 20 -6.78 -14.16 -8.85
N VAL A 21 -6.32 -13.14 -9.57
CA VAL A 21 -7.17 -12.29 -10.41
C VAL A 21 -6.51 -11.95 -11.73
N ASP A 22 -7.33 -11.55 -12.70
CA ASP A 22 -6.85 -11.03 -13.98
C ASP A 22 -6.85 -9.51 -13.99
N ALA A 23 -5.87 -8.94 -14.70
CA ALA A 23 -5.84 -7.51 -14.94
C ALA A 23 -6.87 -7.11 -15.99
N ALA A 24 -7.43 -5.91 -15.85
CA ALA A 24 -8.17 -5.31 -16.95
C ALA A 24 -7.23 -4.97 -18.12
N GLN A 25 -7.78 -5.00 -19.32
CA GLN A 25 -7.08 -4.56 -20.53
C GLN A 25 -7.34 -3.07 -20.77
N PHE A 26 -6.33 -2.39 -21.31
CA PHE A 26 -6.37 -0.96 -21.57
C PHE A 26 -5.88 -0.66 -22.99
N ASP A 27 -6.53 0.29 -23.67
CA ASP A 27 -6.13 0.75 -24.99
C ASP A 27 -5.40 2.09 -24.92
N ASN A 28 -4.50 2.35 -25.88
CA ASN A 28 -3.80 3.62 -26.13
C ASN A 28 -3.33 4.40 -24.88
N LEU A 29 -2.08 4.17 -24.48
CA LEU A 29 -1.62 4.42 -23.14
C LEU A 29 -0.42 5.37 -23.14
N ALA A 30 -0.46 6.40 -22.30
CA ALA A 30 0.62 7.36 -22.16
C ALA A 30 1.29 7.19 -20.78
N LEU A 31 2.61 7.02 -20.76
CA LEU A 31 3.38 7.07 -19.52
C LEU A 31 3.36 8.51 -18.99
N ARG A 32 2.73 8.71 -17.82
CA ARG A 32 2.58 10.02 -17.18
C ARG A 32 3.56 10.25 -16.03
N HIS A 33 4.03 9.18 -15.40
CA HIS A 33 5.06 9.25 -14.38
C HIS A 33 5.99 8.04 -14.44
N ARG A 34 7.28 8.29 -14.25
CA ARG A 34 8.35 7.29 -14.12
C ARG A 34 9.24 7.69 -12.94
N ASN A 35 9.25 6.88 -11.89
CA ASN A 35 10.17 7.10 -10.77
C ASN A 35 11.50 6.42 -11.06
N GLN A 36 12.40 7.14 -11.72
CA GLN A 36 13.70 6.62 -12.13
C GLN A 36 14.56 6.13 -10.96
N ARG A 37 14.48 6.80 -9.80
CA ARG A 37 15.24 6.43 -8.60
C ARG A 37 14.75 5.10 -8.03
N ALA A 38 13.43 4.94 -7.88
CA ALA A 38 12.83 3.69 -7.40
C ALA A 38 13.02 2.53 -8.38
N LEU A 39 12.97 2.77 -9.70
CA LEU A 39 13.31 1.74 -10.70
C LEU A 39 14.78 1.31 -10.57
N THR A 40 15.68 2.27 -10.36
CA THR A 40 17.11 1.97 -10.18
C THR A 40 17.36 1.16 -8.91
N SER A 41 16.66 1.44 -7.81
CA SER A 41 16.85 0.71 -6.55
C SER A 41 16.45 -0.75 -6.63
N ILE A 42 15.62 -1.15 -7.59
CA ILE A 42 15.28 -2.55 -7.88
C ILE A 42 15.99 -3.09 -9.13
N GLY A 43 17.00 -2.41 -9.66
CA GLY A 43 17.75 -2.89 -10.83
C GLY A 43 17.05 -2.73 -12.18
N LEU A 44 15.94 -1.99 -12.26
CA LEU A 44 15.20 -1.66 -13.47
C LEU A 44 15.50 -0.24 -14.01
N GLY A 45 16.61 0.38 -13.59
CA GLY A 45 16.95 1.76 -13.96
C GLY A 45 17.08 1.98 -15.47
N GLN A 46 17.51 0.98 -16.24
CA GLN A 46 17.67 1.07 -17.69
C GLN A 46 16.45 0.56 -18.48
N ALA A 47 15.33 0.31 -17.81
CA ALA A 47 14.10 -0.12 -18.47
C ALA A 47 13.64 0.92 -19.52
N SER A 48 13.32 0.43 -20.72
CA SER A 48 12.69 1.23 -21.76
C SER A 48 11.20 1.43 -21.46
N ASP A 49 10.57 2.43 -22.05
CA ASP A 49 9.13 2.65 -21.87
C ASP A 49 8.30 1.47 -22.41
N ALA A 50 8.78 0.78 -23.44
CA ALA A 50 8.17 -0.45 -23.94
C ALA A 50 8.23 -1.59 -22.90
N PHE A 51 9.36 -1.73 -22.19
CA PHE A 51 9.49 -2.67 -21.09
C PHE A 51 8.54 -2.31 -19.94
N LEU A 52 8.49 -1.02 -19.57
CA LEU A 52 7.61 -0.56 -18.50
C LEU A 52 6.14 -0.80 -18.85
N LYS A 53 5.73 -0.52 -20.08
CA LYS A 53 4.37 -0.81 -20.56
C LYS A 53 4.05 -2.31 -20.45
N LYS A 54 4.91 -3.16 -21.00
CA LYS A 54 4.72 -4.62 -20.99
C LYS A 54 4.46 -5.17 -19.57
N HIS A 55 5.22 -4.73 -18.58
CA HIS A 55 5.17 -5.33 -17.25
C HIS A 55 4.26 -4.59 -16.26
N PHE A 56 4.19 -3.26 -16.33
CA PHE A 56 3.47 -2.45 -15.33
C PHE A 56 2.10 -1.95 -15.82
N LEU A 57 1.71 -2.32 -17.04
CA LEU A 57 0.42 -1.95 -17.60
C LEU A 57 -0.29 -3.13 -18.26
N ASP A 58 0.42 -3.89 -19.09
CA ASP A 58 -0.11 -5.14 -19.65
C ASP A 58 0.02 -6.30 -18.64
N PHE A 59 0.68 -6.05 -17.50
CA PHE A 59 0.89 -6.98 -16.39
C PHE A 59 1.45 -8.34 -16.82
N VAL A 60 2.31 -8.35 -17.84
CA VAL A 60 3.05 -9.56 -18.20
C VAL A 60 3.93 -9.95 -17.01
N PRO A 61 3.80 -11.18 -16.47
CA PRO A 61 4.56 -11.61 -15.30
C PRO A 61 6.07 -11.48 -15.48
N PHE A 62 6.76 -11.20 -14.38
CA PHE A 62 8.19 -11.43 -14.30
C PHE A 62 8.44 -12.90 -13.97
N GLU A 63 9.43 -13.50 -14.65
CA GLU A 63 9.93 -14.82 -14.30
C GLU A 63 10.35 -14.83 -12.82
N GLU A 64 10.12 -15.94 -12.09
CA GLU A 64 10.36 -16.08 -10.65
C GLU A 64 9.45 -15.26 -9.71
N SER A 65 8.57 -14.40 -10.24
CA SER A 65 7.52 -13.75 -9.44
C SER A 65 6.14 -14.39 -9.68
N PHE A 66 5.07 -13.67 -9.37
CA PHE A 66 3.73 -14.23 -9.45
C PHE A 66 3.32 -14.51 -10.90
N PRO A 67 2.88 -15.74 -11.23
CA PRO A 67 2.39 -16.06 -12.56
C PRO A 67 1.02 -15.41 -12.86
N GLN A 68 0.29 -15.01 -11.82
CA GLN A 68 -0.98 -14.30 -11.89
C GLN A 68 -1.05 -13.29 -10.73
N PRO A 69 -1.61 -12.09 -10.94
CA PRO A 69 -1.77 -11.12 -9.87
C PRO A 69 -2.61 -11.62 -8.69
N LEU A 70 -2.30 -11.11 -7.50
CA LEU A 70 -2.89 -11.48 -6.23
C LEU A 70 -3.67 -10.28 -5.66
N ALA A 71 -5.00 -10.36 -5.63
CA ALA A 71 -5.82 -9.41 -4.88
C ALA A 71 -5.80 -9.81 -3.40
N LEU A 72 -5.24 -8.96 -2.53
CA LEU A 72 -5.05 -9.32 -1.13
C LEU A 72 -6.38 -9.26 -0.35
N ALA A 73 -6.59 -10.25 0.52
CA ALA A 73 -7.76 -10.35 1.37
C ALA A 73 -7.45 -9.79 2.77
N TYR A 74 -8.24 -8.82 3.21
CA TYR A 74 -8.16 -8.23 4.55
C TYR A 74 -9.53 -7.67 4.94
N HIS A 75 -9.73 -7.49 6.23
CA HIS A 75 -10.84 -6.74 6.79
C HIS A 75 -10.28 -5.42 7.36
N GLY A 76 -11.08 -4.65 8.06
CA GLY A 76 -10.58 -3.44 8.70
C GLY A 76 -11.64 -2.75 9.54
N HIS A 77 -11.20 -1.88 10.43
CA HIS A 77 -12.06 -0.94 11.12
C HIS A 77 -12.05 0.37 10.35
N GLN A 78 -13.15 0.64 9.64
CA GLN A 78 -13.35 1.88 8.92
C GLN A 78 -14.08 2.86 9.82
N PHE A 79 -13.43 3.99 10.15
CA PHE A 79 -13.95 4.95 11.13
C PHE A 79 -14.38 4.30 12.46
N ARG A 80 -13.53 3.41 12.98
CA ARG A 80 -13.76 2.61 14.20
C ARG A 80 -14.88 1.56 14.11
N HIS A 81 -15.47 1.33 12.94
CA HIS A 81 -16.45 0.25 12.73
C HIS A 81 -15.84 -0.88 11.92
N TYR A 82 -15.92 -2.10 12.46
CA TYR A 82 -15.44 -3.28 11.77
C TYR A 82 -16.21 -3.52 10.46
N ASN A 83 -15.47 -3.76 9.37
CA ASN A 83 -15.99 -4.02 8.05
C ASN A 83 -15.34 -5.30 7.49
N PRO A 84 -16.09 -6.40 7.36
CA PRO A 84 -15.60 -7.64 6.75
C PRO A 84 -15.58 -7.59 5.21
N ASP A 85 -16.28 -6.62 4.60
CA ASP A 85 -16.49 -6.56 3.16
C ASP A 85 -15.47 -5.63 2.49
N ILE A 86 -14.17 -5.88 2.71
CA ILE A 86 -13.07 -5.16 2.04
C ILE A 86 -11.99 -6.14 1.53
N GLY A 87 -10.84 -5.60 1.14
CA GLY A 87 -9.81 -6.28 0.36
C GLY A 87 -9.34 -5.40 -0.79
N ASP A 88 -8.42 -5.89 -1.60
CA ASP A 88 -7.92 -5.12 -2.75
C ASP A 88 -8.96 -4.99 -3.85
N GLY A 89 -9.83 -3.98 -3.75
CA GLY A 89 -11.00 -3.83 -4.61
C GLY A 89 -10.79 -3.04 -5.91
N ARG A 90 -9.60 -2.50 -6.17
CA ARG A 90 -9.32 -1.73 -7.40
C ARG A 90 -7.86 -1.85 -7.84
N GLY A 91 -7.24 -2.97 -7.52
CA GLY A 91 -5.80 -3.16 -7.57
C GLY A 91 -5.45 -4.57 -7.13
N PHE A 92 -4.18 -4.91 -7.25
CA PHE A 92 -3.64 -6.19 -6.83
C PHE A 92 -2.12 -6.07 -6.66
N LEU A 93 -1.54 -7.03 -5.96
CA LEU A 93 -0.11 -7.27 -5.96
C LEU A 93 0.26 -8.10 -7.20
N PHE A 94 0.97 -7.53 -8.17
CA PHE A 94 1.27 -8.22 -9.44
C PHE A 94 2.70 -8.76 -9.52
N ALA A 95 3.61 -8.21 -8.73
CA ALA A 95 4.99 -8.69 -8.66
C ALA A 95 5.63 -8.39 -7.29
N GLN A 96 6.70 -9.12 -7.00
CA GLN A 96 7.60 -8.91 -5.88
C GLN A 96 9.03 -9.02 -6.36
N ALA A 97 9.93 -8.28 -5.71
CA ALA A 97 11.36 -8.34 -5.99
C ALA A 97 12.17 -7.90 -4.78
N TYR A 98 13.43 -8.33 -4.70
CA TYR A 98 14.41 -7.74 -3.81
C TYR A 98 14.99 -6.46 -4.42
N ASP A 99 15.13 -5.42 -3.60
CA ASP A 99 15.92 -4.25 -3.98
C ASP A 99 17.43 -4.59 -3.98
N LEU A 100 18.25 -3.67 -4.50
CA LEU A 100 19.70 -3.84 -4.56
C LEU A 100 20.38 -3.87 -3.18
N GLN A 101 19.62 -3.65 -2.10
CA GLN A 101 20.05 -3.77 -0.70
C GLN A 101 19.53 -5.06 -0.04
N GLY A 102 18.82 -5.92 -0.79
CA GLY A 102 18.30 -7.19 -0.30
C GLY A 102 16.98 -7.09 0.49
N ARG A 103 16.27 -5.97 0.42
CA ARG A 103 14.96 -5.81 1.05
C ARG A 103 13.85 -6.24 0.09
N LEU A 104 12.90 -7.03 0.58
CA LEU A 104 11.74 -7.47 -0.19
C LEU A 104 10.77 -6.30 -0.40
N LEU A 105 10.43 -6.03 -1.67
CA LEU A 105 9.48 -4.99 -2.06
C LEU A 105 8.35 -5.58 -2.91
N ASP A 106 7.17 -5.01 -2.70
CA ASP A 106 5.91 -5.37 -3.33
C ASP A 106 5.56 -4.36 -4.43
N MET A 107 5.10 -4.85 -5.57
CA MET A 107 4.56 -4.02 -6.66
C MET A 107 3.04 -4.11 -6.69
N GLY A 108 2.39 -3.25 -5.91
CA GLY A 108 0.94 -3.17 -5.77
C GLY A 108 0.34 -2.14 -6.72
N THR A 109 -0.83 -2.42 -7.29
CA THR A 109 -1.46 -1.57 -8.32
C THR A 109 -2.68 -0.83 -7.81
N LYS A 110 -3.09 0.22 -8.54
CA LYS A 110 -4.35 0.93 -8.33
C LYS A 110 -4.92 1.36 -9.68
N GLY A 111 -6.20 1.08 -9.90
CA GLY A 111 -6.90 1.30 -11.16
C GLY A 111 -6.79 0.16 -12.18
N SER A 112 -6.26 -1.01 -11.78
CA SER A 112 -5.93 -2.10 -12.71
C SER A 112 -7.08 -3.06 -13.01
N GLY A 113 -8.31 -2.80 -12.52
CA GLY A 113 -9.46 -3.67 -12.73
C GLY A 113 -10.24 -4.01 -11.47
N GLN A 114 -11.37 -4.67 -11.69
CA GLN A 114 -12.18 -5.23 -10.62
C GLN A 114 -11.56 -6.55 -10.13
N THR A 115 -11.82 -6.86 -8.87
CA THR A 115 -11.42 -8.07 -8.17
C THR A 115 -12.65 -8.60 -7.40
N PRO A 116 -12.57 -9.79 -6.79
CA PRO A 116 -13.62 -10.27 -5.88
C PRO A 116 -13.91 -9.31 -4.71
N PHE A 117 -13.00 -8.37 -4.40
CA PHE A 117 -13.13 -7.41 -3.31
C PHE A 117 -13.61 -6.03 -3.76
N SER A 118 -13.97 -5.84 -5.04
CA SER A 118 -14.41 -4.55 -5.58
C SER A 118 -15.74 -4.05 -5.03
N ARG A 119 -16.57 -4.93 -4.46
CA ARG A 119 -17.97 -4.62 -4.12
C ARG A 119 -18.69 -4.00 -5.33
N SER A 120 -19.21 -2.78 -5.19
CA SER A 120 -19.85 -2.00 -6.26
C SER A 120 -18.89 -1.03 -6.98
N GLY A 121 -17.60 -1.05 -6.68
CA GLY A 121 -16.60 -0.19 -7.31
C GLY A 121 -16.23 -0.68 -8.71
N ASP A 122 -15.92 0.24 -9.61
CA ASP A 122 -15.55 -0.04 -11.01
C ASP A 122 -14.11 -0.54 -11.20
N GLY A 123 -13.33 -0.60 -10.12
CA GLY A 123 -11.93 -1.04 -10.18
C GLY A 123 -10.98 -0.04 -10.88
N ARG A 124 -11.41 1.21 -11.11
CA ARG A 124 -10.66 2.23 -11.85
C ARG A 124 -10.11 3.32 -10.93
N LEU A 125 -9.02 3.93 -11.38
CA LEU A 125 -8.38 5.08 -10.75
C LEU A 125 -8.48 6.27 -11.69
N THR A 126 -8.86 7.43 -11.16
CA THR A 126 -8.81 8.67 -11.94
C THR A 126 -7.37 9.12 -12.09
N LEU A 127 -7.02 9.72 -13.24
CA LEU A 127 -5.68 10.22 -13.48
C LEU A 127 -5.31 11.29 -12.44
N GLN A 128 -6.28 12.12 -12.05
CA GLN A 128 -6.12 13.08 -10.96
C GLN A 128 -5.74 12.39 -9.64
N GLY A 129 -6.40 11.29 -9.28
CA GLY A 129 -6.05 10.48 -8.12
C GLY A 129 -4.62 9.92 -8.19
N GLY A 130 -4.23 9.38 -9.35
CA GLY A 130 -2.87 8.89 -9.58
C GLY A 130 -1.80 9.99 -9.47
N VAL A 131 -2.05 11.17 -10.04
CA VAL A 131 -1.14 12.32 -9.95
C VAL A 131 -1.03 12.84 -8.52
N ARG A 132 -2.15 12.96 -7.79
CA ARG A 132 -2.16 13.36 -6.37
C ARG A 132 -1.29 12.42 -5.53
N GLU A 133 -1.38 11.12 -5.79
CA GLU A 133 -0.61 10.11 -5.11
C GLU A 133 0.90 10.18 -5.43
N VAL A 134 1.27 10.41 -6.70
CA VAL A 134 2.66 10.70 -7.10
C VAL A 134 3.22 11.90 -6.32
N LEU A 135 2.46 12.98 -6.24
CA LEU A 135 2.86 14.21 -5.55
C LEU A 135 2.97 14.01 -4.03
N ALA A 136 2.01 13.28 -3.43
CA ALA A 136 2.03 12.96 -2.00
C ALA A 136 3.28 12.17 -1.61
N ALA A 137 3.51 11.04 -2.28
CA ALA A 137 4.63 10.15 -2.04
C ALA A 137 5.97 10.90 -2.22
N GLY A 138 6.11 11.67 -3.30
CA GLY A 138 7.32 12.44 -3.57
C GLY A 138 7.59 13.53 -2.52
N MET A 139 6.55 14.24 -2.07
CA MET A 139 6.70 15.28 -1.05
C MET A 139 7.03 14.70 0.33
N LEU A 140 6.37 13.60 0.71
CA LEU A 140 6.63 12.89 1.96
C LEU A 140 8.06 12.35 2.00
N GLU A 141 8.50 11.69 0.93
CA GLU A 141 9.88 11.21 0.81
C GLU A 141 10.88 12.36 0.94
N HIS A 142 10.64 13.49 0.28
CA HIS A 142 11.52 14.66 0.38
C HIS A 142 11.55 15.26 1.80
N ARG A 143 10.45 15.15 2.55
CA ARG A 143 10.37 15.58 3.96
C ARG A 143 10.89 14.53 4.95
N GLY A 144 11.45 13.42 4.46
CA GLY A 144 12.02 12.37 5.29
C GLY A 144 10.99 11.42 5.91
N VAL A 145 9.74 11.45 5.47
CA VAL A 145 8.72 10.49 5.91
C VAL A 145 8.94 9.16 5.20
N TYR A 146 8.89 8.06 5.94
CA TYR A 146 8.95 6.72 5.39
C TYR A 146 7.67 6.38 4.60
N THR A 147 7.75 6.47 3.27
CA THR A 147 6.61 6.34 2.35
C THR A 147 6.87 5.39 1.19
N SER A 148 5.80 4.73 0.76
CA SER A 148 5.69 4.02 -0.53
C SER A 148 6.10 4.92 -1.70
N LYS A 149 6.52 4.31 -2.80
CA LYS A 149 6.91 5.02 -4.02
C LYS A 149 5.84 4.82 -5.09
N ALA A 150 5.35 5.90 -5.67
CA ALA A 150 4.65 5.82 -6.95
C ALA A 150 5.69 5.46 -8.03
N LEU A 151 5.71 4.22 -8.50
CA LEU A 151 6.76 3.70 -9.37
C LEU A 151 6.54 4.14 -10.82
N VAL A 152 5.37 3.84 -11.35
CA VAL A 152 4.93 4.27 -12.69
C VAL A 152 3.44 4.58 -12.69
N LEU A 153 3.05 5.60 -13.46
CA LEU A 153 1.65 5.97 -13.70
C LEU A 153 1.42 6.04 -15.21
N PHE A 154 0.47 5.26 -15.69
CA PHE A 154 -0.04 5.35 -17.05
C PHE A 154 -1.39 6.04 -17.04
N GLU A 155 -1.67 6.85 -18.06
CA GLU A 155 -3.02 7.25 -18.42
C GLU A 155 -3.61 6.23 -19.41
N THR A 156 -4.90 5.93 -19.24
CA THR A 156 -5.67 5.07 -20.14
C THR A 156 -6.70 5.86 -20.95
N THR A 157 -7.26 5.24 -21.99
CA THR A 157 -8.36 5.82 -22.76
C THR A 157 -9.69 5.87 -22.03
N ASP A 158 -9.83 5.12 -20.92
CA ASP A 158 -11.08 5.08 -20.16
C ASP A 158 -11.50 6.50 -19.73
N ARG A 159 -12.81 6.70 -19.73
CA ARG A 159 -13.48 7.91 -19.29
C ARG A 159 -14.41 7.53 -18.16
N LEU A 160 -14.19 8.14 -17.00
CA LEU A 160 -14.84 7.74 -15.76
C LEU A 160 -15.87 8.80 -15.38
N GLU A 161 -17.02 8.34 -14.89
CA GLU A 161 -18.00 9.19 -14.23
C GLU A 161 -17.70 9.20 -12.74
N ARG A 162 -17.56 10.41 -12.18
CA ARG A 162 -17.23 10.69 -10.77
C ARG A 162 -18.05 11.88 -10.30
N HIS A 163 -18.47 11.85 -9.05
CA HIS A 163 -19.26 12.92 -8.44
C HIS A 163 -18.39 13.98 -7.75
N ASP A 164 -17.13 13.64 -7.45
CA ASP A 164 -16.18 14.46 -6.69
C ASP A 164 -15.14 15.18 -7.58
N GLU A 165 -15.21 15.01 -8.91
CA GLU A 165 -14.40 15.74 -9.88
C GLU A 165 -15.14 15.90 -11.23
N PRO A 166 -14.74 16.87 -12.09
CA PRO A 166 -15.38 17.08 -13.38
C PRO A 166 -15.37 15.83 -14.26
N SER A 167 -16.56 15.40 -14.69
CA SER A 167 -16.74 14.23 -15.54
C SER A 167 -17.05 14.60 -17.00
N PRO A 168 -16.69 13.77 -17.99
CA PRO A 168 -15.92 12.53 -17.85
C PRO A 168 -14.45 12.80 -17.51
N THR A 169 -13.96 12.21 -16.42
CA THR A 169 -12.57 12.34 -16.00
C THR A 169 -11.71 11.28 -16.66
N ARG A 170 -10.41 11.59 -16.79
CA ARG A 170 -9.42 10.69 -17.37
C ARG A 170 -9.06 9.61 -16.36
N ALA A 171 -8.77 8.41 -16.83
CA ALA A 171 -8.35 7.30 -16.01
C ALA A 171 -6.83 7.10 -16.01
N GLY A 172 -6.33 6.36 -15.03
CA GLY A 172 -4.95 5.92 -14.99
C GLY A 172 -4.77 4.60 -14.25
N VAL A 173 -3.57 4.03 -14.42
CA VAL A 173 -3.12 2.83 -13.72
C VAL A 173 -1.80 3.17 -13.05
N LEU A 174 -1.79 3.05 -11.73
CA LEU A 174 -0.62 3.32 -10.89
C LEU A 174 -0.04 2.00 -10.41
N THR A 175 1.27 1.84 -10.50
CA THR A 175 2.02 0.87 -9.69
C THR A 175 2.72 1.60 -8.55
N ARG A 176 2.56 1.08 -7.34
CA ARG A 176 3.30 1.41 -6.13
C ARG A 176 4.41 0.40 -5.94
N LEU A 177 5.57 0.88 -5.50
CA LEU A 177 6.61 0.05 -4.92
C LEU A 177 6.59 0.29 -3.40
N SER A 178 6.33 -0.77 -2.65
CA SER A 178 6.10 -0.68 -1.20
C SER A 178 6.91 -1.73 -0.45
N HIS A 179 7.32 -1.43 0.79
CA HIS A 179 7.89 -2.43 1.69
C HIS A 179 6.76 -3.27 2.31
N GLY A 180 6.10 -4.11 1.51
CA GLY A 180 4.99 -4.96 1.94
C GLY A 180 3.61 -4.31 1.88
N HIS A 181 2.57 -5.11 1.62
CA HIS A 181 1.15 -4.71 1.66
C HIS A 181 0.34 -5.39 2.77
N ILE A 182 1.00 -6.11 3.69
CA ILE A 182 0.36 -6.71 4.87
C ILE A 182 -0.05 -5.58 5.83
N ARG A 183 -1.33 -5.55 6.21
CA ARG A 183 -1.92 -4.50 7.05
C ARG A 183 -2.34 -5.04 8.40
N ILE A 184 -2.63 -4.15 9.35
CA ILE A 184 -3.34 -4.51 10.59
C ILE A 184 -4.65 -5.23 10.24
N GLY A 185 -5.37 -4.74 9.21
CA GLY A 185 -6.57 -5.38 8.67
C GLY A 185 -6.42 -6.84 8.21
N THR A 186 -5.21 -7.27 7.81
CA THR A 186 -4.93 -8.66 7.45
C THR A 186 -5.03 -9.56 8.67
N PHE A 187 -4.49 -9.14 9.82
CA PHE A 187 -4.60 -9.86 11.09
C PHE A 187 -6.03 -9.84 11.62
N GLN A 188 -6.71 -8.70 11.54
CA GLN A 188 -8.11 -8.57 11.97
C GLN A 188 -9.04 -9.54 11.23
N ARG A 189 -8.79 -9.77 9.93
CA ARG A 189 -9.52 -10.77 9.17
C ARG A 189 -9.35 -12.17 9.73
N LEU A 190 -8.11 -12.61 9.93
CA LEU A 190 -7.82 -13.97 10.40
C LEU A 190 -8.38 -14.19 11.81
N ALA A 191 -8.26 -13.18 12.68
CA ALA A 191 -8.83 -13.23 14.03
C ALA A 191 -10.35 -13.37 14.01
N ALA A 192 -11.05 -12.62 13.14
CA ALA A 192 -12.50 -12.73 13.01
C ALA A 192 -12.97 -14.06 12.42
N LEU A 193 -12.12 -14.74 11.64
CA LEU A 193 -12.37 -16.09 11.13
C LEU A 193 -11.98 -17.19 12.13
N GLY A 194 -11.35 -16.84 13.26
CA GLY A 194 -10.84 -17.81 14.23
C GLY A 194 -9.69 -18.67 13.70
N ASP A 195 -8.89 -18.16 12.76
CA ASP A 195 -7.82 -18.89 12.10
C ASP A 195 -6.45 -18.63 12.75
N ASP A 196 -6.25 -19.23 13.93
CA ASP A 196 -5.02 -19.06 14.73
C ASP A 196 -3.77 -19.59 14.00
N GLU A 197 -3.90 -20.67 13.23
CA GLU A 197 -2.81 -21.23 12.41
C GLU A 197 -2.33 -20.21 11.36
N ALA A 198 -3.25 -19.56 10.66
CA ALA A 198 -2.90 -18.54 9.68
C ALA A 198 -2.29 -17.30 10.34
N ILE A 199 -2.73 -16.92 11.55
CA ILE A 199 -2.12 -15.82 12.32
C ILE A 199 -0.67 -16.16 12.66
N GLU A 200 -0.41 -17.35 13.20
CA GLU A 200 0.95 -17.80 13.52
C GLU A 200 1.84 -17.78 12.26
N LYS A 201 1.35 -18.37 11.16
CA LYS A 201 2.06 -18.34 9.87
C LYS A 201 2.38 -16.91 9.41
N LEU A 202 1.42 -15.98 9.54
CA LEU A 202 1.60 -14.58 9.15
C LEU A 202 2.63 -13.87 10.04
N VAL A 203 2.65 -14.13 11.35
CA VAL A 203 3.64 -13.58 12.28
C VAL A 203 5.05 -14.04 11.88
N HIS A 204 5.24 -15.34 11.64
CA HIS A 204 6.53 -15.89 11.21
C HIS A 204 6.99 -15.27 9.88
N HIS A 205 6.07 -15.17 8.91
CA HIS A 205 6.34 -14.52 7.63
C HIS A 205 6.77 -13.06 7.79
N CYS A 206 6.05 -12.27 8.60
CA CYS A 206 6.37 -10.86 8.81
C CYS A 206 7.75 -10.67 9.46
N LEU A 207 8.09 -11.48 10.47
CA LEU A 207 9.40 -11.43 11.13
C LEU A 207 10.55 -11.87 10.22
N GLN A 208 10.30 -12.83 9.33
CA GLN A 208 11.33 -13.34 8.43
C GLN A 208 11.68 -12.36 7.32
N TYR A 209 10.69 -11.64 6.77
CA TYR A 209 10.90 -10.87 5.53
C TYR A 209 10.78 -9.35 5.68
N TYR A 210 9.99 -8.85 6.62
CA TYR A 210 9.63 -7.42 6.70
C TYR A 210 10.12 -6.73 7.98
N LEU A 211 10.28 -7.49 9.07
CA LEU A 211 10.64 -7.01 10.41
C LEU A 211 11.98 -7.61 10.89
N THR A 212 12.99 -7.56 10.02
CA THR A 212 14.30 -8.23 10.15
C THR A 212 15.32 -7.51 11.03
N GLU A 213 15.02 -6.30 11.48
CA GLU A 213 15.82 -5.58 12.46
C GLU A 213 15.93 -6.39 13.76
N THR A 214 16.94 -6.14 14.58
CA THR A 214 17.03 -6.77 15.91
C THR A 214 15.96 -6.21 16.85
N ASP A 215 15.42 -7.03 17.76
CA ASP A 215 14.58 -6.54 18.85
C ASP A 215 15.46 -6.31 20.08
N PRO A 216 15.62 -5.06 20.58
CA PRO A 216 16.44 -4.79 21.76
C PRO A 216 15.90 -5.42 23.05
N TYR A 217 14.65 -5.89 23.03
CA TYR A 217 13.99 -6.57 24.14
C TYR A 217 13.88 -8.09 23.93
N ASP A 218 14.55 -8.64 22.92
CA ASP A 218 14.63 -10.08 22.73
C ASP A 218 15.60 -10.68 23.75
N ASP A 219 15.03 -11.38 24.72
CA ASP A 219 15.74 -12.16 25.74
C ASP A 219 15.90 -13.63 25.33
N GLY A 220 15.55 -13.99 24.09
CA GLY A 220 15.54 -15.36 23.59
C GLY A 220 14.32 -16.18 24.04
N GLY A 221 13.43 -15.61 24.86
CA GLY A 221 12.21 -16.25 25.36
C GLY A 221 10.90 -15.58 24.90
N SER A 222 10.97 -14.40 24.28
CA SER A 222 9.80 -13.66 23.85
C SER A 222 8.98 -14.40 22.78
N ALA A 223 7.67 -14.52 22.99
CA ALA A 223 6.75 -15.05 21.99
C ALA A 223 6.85 -14.23 20.69
N LYS A 224 6.91 -14.89 19.53
CA LYS A 224 7.11 -14.23 18.23
C LYS A 224 6.07 -13.15 17.95
N ALA A 225 4.82 -13.36 18.36
CA ALA A 225 3.76 -12.35 18.23
C ALA A 225 4.07 -11.08 19.04
N LEU A 226 4.59 -11.20 20.25
CA LEU A 226 4.98 -10.05 21.09
C LEU A 226 6.17 -9.30 20.50
N MET A 227 7.18 -10.03 20.00
CA MET A 227 8.32 -9.46 19.29
C MET A 227 7.86 -8.66 18.06
N MET A 228 6.98 -9.24 17.23
CA MET A 228 6.40 -8.55 16.08
C MET A 228 5.65 -7.30 16.52
N PHE A 229 4.79 -7.40 17.53
CA PHE A 229 3.99 -6.27 18.02
C PHE A 229 4.86 -5.10 18.48
N ARG A 230 5.95 -5.37 19.23
CA ARG A 230 6.92 -4.35 19.65
C ARG A 230 7.56 -3.64 18.47
N LYS A 231 8.01 -4.38 17.45
CA LYS A 231 8.62 -3.82 16.23
C LYS A 231 7.65 -2.94 15.45
N VAL A 232 6.43 -3.44 15.20
CA VAL A 232 5.38 -2.68 14.51
C VAL A 232 5.05 -1.40 15.27
N THR A 233 4.88 -1.50 16.60
CA THR A 233 4.58 -0.34 17.46
C THR A 233 5.68 0.72 17.38
N ALA A 234 6.95 0.31 17.49
CA ALA A 234 8.08 1.24 17.40
C ALA A 234 8.14 1.94 16.04
N ARG A 235 7.96 1.20 14.94
CA ARG A 235 7.96 1.76 13.59
C ARG A 235 6.77 2.72 13.36
N MET A 236 5.58 2.37 13.84
CA MET A 236 4.39 3.22 13.75
C MET A 236 4.54 4.52 14.54
N ALA A 237 5.15 4.47 15.73
CA ALA A 237 5.44 5.66 16.51
C ALA A 237 6.36 6.63 15.75
N TRP A 238 7.40 6.10 15.08
CA TRP A 238 8.27 6.89 14.21
C TRP A 238 7.53 7.47 13.00
N LEU A 239 6.76 6.65 12.28
CA LEU A 239 5.97 7.12 11.12
C LEU A 239 5.04 8.27 11.49
N VAL A 240 4.32 8.15 12.62
CA VAL A 240 3.43 9.20 13.10
C VAL A 240 4.23 10.44 13.44
N ALA A 241 5.36 10.33 14.13
CA ALA A 241 6.22 11.48 14.44
C ALA A 241 6.69 12.19 13.16
N GLU A 242 7.06 11.42 12.12
CA GLU A 242 7.44 11.96 10.80
C GLU A 242 6.27 12.68 10.12
N TRP A 243 5.05 12.12 10.14
CA TRP A 243 3.86 12.80 9.64
C TRP A 243 3.59 14.11 10.37
N MET A 244 3.68 14.10 11.70
CA MET A 244 3.48 15.29 12.52
C MET A 244 4.53 16.36 12.16
N ALA A 245 5.81 15.99 12.10
CA ALA A 245 6.89 16.91 11.73
C ALA A 245 6.76 17.45 10.29
N ALA A 246 6.29 16.62 9.36
CA ALA A 246 6.05 17.01 7.98
C ALA A 246 4.80 17.87 7.77
N GLY A 247 3.99 18.11 8.82
CA GLY A 247 2.70 18.78 8.73
C GLY A 247 1.71 18.03 7.83
N PHE A 248 1.80 16.71 7.79
CA PHE A 248 0.98 15.86 6.93
C PHE A 248 -0.25 15.33 7.67
N VAL A 249 -1.39 15.33 7.00
CA VAL A 249 -2.65 14.78 7.47
C VAL A 249 -3.11 13.71 6.49
N HIS A 250 -3.08 12.45 6.93
CA HIS A 250 -3.41 11.29 6.10
C HIS A 250 -4.90 11.30 5.66
N GLY A 251 -5.77 11.67 6.59
CA GLY A 251 -7.22 11.81 6.38
C GLY A 251 -8.03 10.53 6.51
N VAL A 252 -7.43 9.35 6.35
CA VAL A 252 -8.12 8.05 6.53
C VAL A 252 -7.17 7.03 7.18
N LEU A 253 -7.13 7.01 8.52
CA LEU A 253 -6.29 6.09 9.31
C LEU A 253 -7.10 4.87 9.78
N ASN A 254 -7.81 4.24 8.85
CA ASN A 254 -8.44 2.95 9.10
C ASN A 254 -7.37 1.86 9.24
N THR A 255 -7.66 0.76 9.94
CA THR A 255 -6.67 -0.32 10.18
C THR A 255 -6.24 -1.05 8.89
N ASP A 256 -7.03 -0.97 7.82
CA ASP A 256 -6.70 -1.46 6.48
C ASP A 256 -5.74 -0.53 5.70
N ASN A 257 -5.48 0.69 6.20
CA ASN A 257 -4.55 1.67 5.63
C ASN A 257 -3.24 1.78 6.44
N LEU A 258 -2.97 0.84 7.35
CA LEU A 258 -1.75 0.80 8.15
C LEU A 258 -1.00 -0.51 7.88
N THR A 259 0.14 -0.42 7.19
CA THR A 259 1.00 -1.59 6.92
C THR A 259 1.84 -1.96 8.14
N ILE A 260 2.13 -3.25 8.34
CA ILE A 260 2.98 -3.68 9.46
C ILE A 260 4.41 -3.15 9.38
N THR A 261 4.86 -2.75 8.19
CA THR A 261 6.18 -2.11 8.01
C THR A 261 6.20 -0.63 8.38
N ALA A 262 5.05 -0.06 8.75
CA ALA A 262 4.83 1.35 9.01
C ALA A 262 5.26 2.26 7.85
N GLU A 263 5.03 1.81 6.62
CA GLU A 263 5.24 2.63 5.43
C GLU A 263 3.95 3.44 5.14
N SER A 264 4.08 4.77 5.01
CA SER A 264 2.97 5.63 4.59
C SER A 264 2.52 5.26 3.17
N PHE A 265 1.22 5.02 2.97
CA PHE A 265 0.66 4.64 1.67
C PHE A 265 -0.85 4.96 1.58
N ASP A 266 -1.41 4.78 0.38
CA ASP A 266 -2.82 5.01 0.04
C ASP A 266 -3.33 6.44 0.23
N TYR A 267 -2.75 7.32 -0.57
CA TYR A 267 -3.02 8.74 -0.58
C TYR A 267 -4.34 9.09 -1.29
N GLY A 268 -5.45 9.05 -0.54
CA GLY A 268 -6.75 9.57 -0.97
C GLY A 268 -6.94 11.05 -0.60
N PRO A 269 -7.73 11.34 0.44
CA PRO A 269 -8.03 12.71 0.83
C PRO A 269 -6.95 13.30 1.77
N PHE A 270 -5.66 13.06 1.51
CA PHE A 270 -4.58 13.64 2.31
C PHE A 270 -4.46 15.15 2.11
N ARG A 271 -3.83 15.86 3.07
CA ARG A 271 -3.43 17.27 2.93
C ARG A 271 -2.15 17.54 3.71
N PHE A 272 -1.44 18.59 3.31
CA PHE A 272 -0.43 19.22 4.14
C PHE A 272 -1.02 20.48 4.77
N LEU A 273 -0.65 20.75 6.01
CA LEU A 273 -1.01 21.99 6.67
C LEU A 273 -0.36 23.19 5.96
N GLU A 274 -1.16 24.17 5.59
CA GLU A 274 -0.66 25.48 5.14
C GLU A 274 -0.23 26.36 6.32
N ARG A 275 -0.95 26.23 7.43
CA ARG A 275 -0.67 26.85 8.73
C ARG A 275 -0.94 25.83 9.82
N TYR A 276 -0.27 25.99 10.97
CA TYR A 276 -0.51 25.11 12.11
C TYR A 276 -1.97 25.19 12.56
N ASP A 277 -2.67 24.05 12.47
CA ASP A 277 -4.04 23.87 12.91
C ASP A 277 -4.21 22.44 13.45
N PRO A 278 -4.21 22.25 14.78
CA PRO A 278 -4.39 20.94 15.41
C PRO A 278 -5.68 20.22 15.00
N GLY A 279 -6.74 20.97 14.72
CA GLY A 279 -8.07 20.46 14.42
C GLY A 279 -8.33 20.20 12.94
N PHE A 280 -7.36 20.50 12.07
CA PHE A 280 -7.55 20.37 10.63
C PHE A 280 -7.78 18.91 10.21
N THR A 281 -8.85 18.69 9.43
CA THR A 281 -9.19 17.41 8.81
C THR A 281 -8.98 17.46 7.30
N ALA A 282 -8.35 16.42 6.75
CA ALA A 282 -8.05 16.36 5.33
C ALA A 282 -9.21 15.76 4.51
N ALA A 283 -9.94 14.81 5.10
CA ALA A 283 -11.11 14.18 4.51
C ALA A 283 -12.36 15.04 4.72
N TYR A 284 -12.99 15.45 3.62
CA TYR A 284 -14.20 16.29 3.64
C TYR A 284 -15.41 15.62 4.33
N PHE A 285 -15.38 14.29 4.43
CA PHE A 285 -16.41 13.46 5.08
C PHE A 285 -16.10 13.13 6.55
N ASP A 286 -14.92 13.49 7.07
CA ASP A 286 -14.61 13.35 8.50
C ASP A 286 -15.15 14.56 9.29
N HIS A 287 -16.47 14.59 9.47
CA HIS A 287 -17.15 15.65 10.21
C HIS A 287 -16.86 15.62 11.71
N SER A 288 -16.44 14.47 12.24
CA SER A 288 -16.12 14.28 13.67
C SER A 288 -14.69 14.68 14.04
N GLY A 289 -13.85 14.94 13.03
CA GLY A 289 -12.43 15.14 13.20
C GLY A 289 -11.73 13.93 13.81
N LEU A 290 -12.15 12.72 13.48
CA LEU A 290 -11.54 11.48 13.96
C LEU A 290 -10.07 11.39 13.58
N TYR A 291 -9.74 11.80 12.36
CA TYR A 291 -8.40 11.75 11.79
C TYR A 291 -7.82 13.16 11.57
N ALA A 292 -8.21 14.12 12.42
CA ALA A 292 -7.61 15.44 12.46
C ALA A 292 -6.10 15.38 12.73
N TYR A 293 -5.34 16.40 12.29
CA TYR A 293 -3.88 16.44 12.39
C TYR A 293 -3.34 16.02 13.77
N ALA A 294 -3.79 16.67 14.85
CA ALA A 294 -3.31 16.38 16.21
C ALA A 294 -3.82 15.05 16.79
N ARG A 295 -4.77 14.38 16.12
CA ARG A 295 -5.36 13.10 16.55
C ARG A 295 -4.78 11.89 15.84
N GLN A 296 -3.91 12.09 14.85
CA GLN A 296 -3.23 10.97 14.17
C GLN A 296 -2.47 10.04 15.14
N PRO A 297 -1.75 10.54 16.17
CA PRO A 297 -1.14 9.66 17.18
C PRO A 297 -2.15 8.82 17.97
N GLU A 298 -3.27 9.41 18.39
CA GLU A 298 -4.35 8.69 19.08
C GLU A 298 -4.96 7.62 18.15
N ALA A 299 -5.21 7.97 16.89
CA ALA A 299 -5.81 7.07 15.91
C ALA A 299 -4.92 5.85 15.61
N VAL A 300 -3.61 6.05 15.43
CA VAL A 300 -2.66 4.95 15.23
C VAL A 300 -2.50 4.12 16.51
N GLY A 301 -2.45 4.76 17.68
CA GLY A 301 -2.44 4.05 18.96
C GLY A 301 -3.68 3.18 19.16
N TRP A 302 -4.86 3.68 18.78
CA TRP A 302 -6.11 2.91 18.79
C TRP A 302 -6.07 1.74 17.80
N ALA A 303 -5.50 1.92 16.61
CA ALA A 303 -5.39 0.86 15.61
C ALA A 303 -4.44 -0.28 16.01
N LEU A 304 -3.45 0.00 16.86
CA LEU A 304 -2.51 -0.98 17.41
C LEU A 304 -3.11 -1.79 18.58
N ALA A 305 -4.09 -1.24 19.30
CA ALA A 305 -4.78 -1.90 20.42
C ALA A 305 -5.80 -2.94 19.93
#